data_AF-A0A2H0SSN4-F1
#
_entry.id   AF-A0A2H0SSN4-F1
#
_cell.length_a   1.000
_cell.length_b   1.000
_cell.length_c   1.000
_cell.angle_alpha   90.00
_cell.angle_beta   90.00
_cell.angle_gamma   90.00
#
_symmetry.space_group_name_H-M   'P 1'
#
loop_
_entity.id
_entity.type
_entity.pdbx_description
1 polymer ?
#
loop_
_entity_poly.entity_id
_entity_poly.type
_entity_poly.pdbx_seq_one_letter_code
_entity_poly.pdbx_strand_id
1 'polypeptide(L)'
;MNWTGKIKRMRLFKNKKILIILAVIIFGGILLVIITQMQGGESGEPGTTIVRPTPNANYTITFKGLKAGESTMDDVQDKLGRSIGNDGDTYYYNSGYENDPNVVVYKDGIAQYIKEVVSLK
;
A
#
# COMPACT_ATOMS: atom_id res chain seq x y z
N MET A 1 11.87 -2.50 -56.35
CA MET A 1 12.75 -3.45 -55.63
C MET A 1 13.64 -2.65 -54.67
N ASN A 2 13.67 -3.11 -53.41
CA ASN A 2 14.49 -2.83 -52.22
C ASN A 2 15.77 -1.96 -52.42
N TRP A 3 16.25 -1.17 -51.46
CA TRP A 3 16.80 -1.65 -50.18
C TRP A 3 16.78 -0.59 -49.05
N THR A 4 16.40 -1.12 -47.89
CA THR A 4 16.46 -0.69 -46.49
C THR A 4 17.63 0.21 -46.04
N GLY A 5 17.34 0.99 -45.00
CA GLY A 5 18.18 2.06 -44.47
C GLY A 5 19.56 1.67 -43.95
N LYS A 6 20.44 2.68 -43.94
CA LYS A 6 21.72 2.67 -43.24
C LYS A 6 21.72 3.79 -42.20
N ILE A 7 21.28 3.46 -41.00
CA ILE A 7 21.68 4.20 -39.79
C ILE A 7 23.21 4.07 -39.73
N LYS A 8 23.87 5.21 -39.91
CA LYS A 8 25.31 5.38 -39.83
C LYS A 8 25.73 5.07 -38.40
N ARG A 9 26.11 3.81 -38.11
CA ARG A 9 26.66 3.40 -36.81
C ARG A 9 27.95 4.18 -36.56
N MET A 10 27.83 5.32 -35.89
CA MET A 10 28.96 6.07 -35.37
C MET A 10 29.77 5.17 -34.43
N ARG A 11 31.10 5.24 -34.58
CA ARG A 11 32.11 4.42 -33.90
C ARG A 11 32.19 4.73 -32.39
N LEU A 12 31.13 4.49 -31.62
CA LEU A 12 31.19 4.56 -30.15
C LEU A 12 31.75 3.29 -29.50
N PHE A 13 31.92 2.21 -30.26
CA PHE A 13 32.36 0.89 -29.73
C PHE A 13 33.84 0.56 -29.97
N LYS A 14 34.76 1.54 -29.97
CA LYS A 14 36.20 1.23 -30.05
C LYS A 14 36.93 1.18 -28.70
N ASN A 15 36.41 1.85 -27.68
CA ASN A 15 37.06 1.88 -26.37
C ASN A 15 36.32 0.98 -25.37
N LYS A 16 36.80 -0.26 -25.22
CA LYS A 16 36.28 -1.24 -24.23
C LYS A 16 36.18 -0.64 -22.82
N LYS A 17 37.09 0.29 -22.47
CA LYS A 17 37.11 1.01 -21.19
C LYS A 17 35.87 1.91 -20.98
N ILE A 18 35.39 2.59 -22.02
CA ILE A 18 34.23 3.48 -21.94
C ILE A 18 32.94 2.68 -21.77
N LEU A 19 32.85 1.51 -22.40
CA LEU A 19 31.71 0.61 -22.24
C LEU A 19 31.58 0.10 -20.80
N ILE A 20 32.72 -0.21 -20.17
CA ILE A 20 32.77 -0.67 -18.77
C ILE A 20 32.34 0.45 -17.82
N ILE A 21 32.82 1.68 -18.03
CA ILE A 21 32.45 2.84 -17.21
C ILE A 21 30.95 3.11 -17.30
N LEU A 22 30.37 3.05 -18.49
CA LEU A 22 28.92 3.19 -18.68
C LEU A 22 28.13 2.10 -17.94
N ALA A 23 28.59 0.85 -18.00
CA ALA A 23 27.96 -0.26 -17.28
C ALA A 23 28.03 -0.07 -15.75
N VAL A 24 29.16 0.41 -15.22
CA VAL A 24 29.33 0.68 -13.79
C VAL A 24 28.42 1.82 -13.31
N ILE A 25 28.25 2.89 -14.10
CA ILE A 25 27.35 3.99 -13.75
C ILE A 25 25.88 3.53 -13.71
N ILE A 26 25.46 2.74 -14.71
CA ILE A 26 24.10 2.19 -14.76
C ILE A 26 23.87 1.21 -13.60
N PHE A 27 24.82 0.31 -13.33
CA PHE A 27 24.70 -0.66 -12.23
C PHE A 27 24.71 0.03 -10.86
N GLY A 28 25.58 1.04 -10.67
CA GLY A 28 25.63 1.82 -9.43
C GLY A 28 24.34 2.62 -9.18
N GLY A 29 23.74 3.20 -10.23
CA GLY A 29 22.44 3.87 -10.13
C GLY A 29 21.31 2.94 -9.73
N ILE A 30 21.26 1.74 -10.32
CA ILE A 30 20.25 0.72 -9.97
C ILE A 30 20.46 0.22 -8.54
N LEU A 31 21.70 -0.01 -8.12
CA LEU A 31 22.01 -0.45 -6.75
C LEU A 31 21.54 0.58 -5.71
N LEU A 32 21.70 1.88 -5.99
CA LEU A 32 21.31 2.96 -5.10
C LEU A 32 19.79 3.09 -4.98
N VAL A 33 19.05 2.84 -6.08
CA VAL A 33 17.58 2.74 -6.04
C VAL A 33 17.13 1.52 -5.22
N ILE A 34 17.80 0.38 -5.36
CA ILE A 34 17.47 -0.82 -4.56
C ILE A 34 17.77 -0.56 -3.08
N ILE A 35 18.92 0.04 -2.74
CA ILE A 35 19.28 0.35 -1.35
C ILE A 35 18.33 1.37 -0.73
N THR A 36 17.89 2.40 -1.47
CA THR A 36 16.91 3.37 -0.95
C THR A 36 15.51 2.76 -0.77
N GLN A 37 15.11 1.81 -1.62
CA GLN A 37 13.89 1.01 -1.40
C GLN A 37 14.02 0.05 -0.22
N MET A 38 15.23 -0.38 0.14
CA MET A 38 15.50 -1.20 1.33
C MET A 38 15.63 -0.36 2.62
N GLN A 39 16.19 0.85 2.57
CA GLN A 39 16.34 1.76 3.71
C GLN A 39 15.13 2.66 3.98
N GLY A 40 14.14 2.70 3.08
CA GLY A 40 12.81 3.27 3.37
C GLY A 40 11.95 2.41 4.30
N GLY A 41 12.47 1.26 4.77
CA GLY A 41 11.74 0.25 5.53
C GLY A 41 12.21 0.00 6.96
N GLU A 42 13.07 0.86 7.53
CA GLU A 42 13.57 0.69 8.91
C GLU A 42 13.59 2.02 9.67
N SER A 43 12.42 2.59 9.98
CA SER A 43 12.28 3.48 11.13
C SER A 43 11.96 2.63 12.35
N GLY A 44 12.83 2.69 13.35
CA GLY A 44 12.86 1.84 14.54
C GLY A 44 11.54 1.62 15.26
N GLU A 45 11.45 0.40 15.80
CA GLU A 45 10.45 -0.07 16.74
C GLU A 45 10.17 0.95 17.85
N PRO A 46 8.89 1.17 18.15
CA PRO A 46 8.42 0.84 19.48
C PRO A 46 7.32 -0.24 19.38
N GLY A 47 7.61 -1.43 19.93
CA GLY A 47 6.64 -2.49 20.19
C GLY A 47 5.69 -2.81 19.03
N THR A 48 6.19 -3.51 18.00
CA THR A 48 5.34 -3.97 16.90
C THR A 48 4.27 -4.94 17.40
N THR A 49 3.04 -4.44 17.56
CA THR A 49 1.85 -5.27 17.42
C THR A 49 1.91 -5.87 16.02
N ILE A 50 2.15 -7.18 15.93
CA ILE A 50 2.19 -7.91 14.67
C ILE A 50 0.76 -7.91 14.10
N VAL A 51 0.42 -6.90 13.28
CA VAL A 51 -0.79 -6.94 12.45
C VAL A 51 -0.50 -7.93 11.32
N ARG A 52 -0.78 -9.21 11.56
CA ARG A 52 -0.85 -10.19 10.48
C ARG A 52 -2.04 -9.78 9.60
N PRO A 53 -1.87 -9.58 8.28
CA PRO A 53 -3.03 -9.56 7.39
C PRO A 53 -3.67 -10.93 7.53
N THR A 54 -4.86 -11.00 8.13
CA THR A 54 -5.53 -12.30 8.29
C THR A 54 -5.82 -12.82 6.89
N PRO A 55 -5.13 -13.89 6.44
CA PRO A 55 -5.33 -14.40 5.10
C PRO A 55 -6.73 -15.02 5.08
N ASN A 56 -7.60 -14.49 4.23
CA ASN A 56 -8.88 -15.08 3.88
C ASN A 56 -9.72 -15.50 5.09
N ALA A 57 -9.85 -14.57 6.02
CA ALA A 57 -10.65 -14.76 7.21
C ALA A 57 -12.12 -14.53 6.88
N ASN A 58 -12.86 -15.63 6.71
CA ASN A 58 -14.30 -15.71 6.92
C ASN A 58 -14.65 -15.46 8.42
N TYR A 59 -13.97 -14.50 9.04
CA TYR A 59 -14.17 -14.08 10.43
C TYR A 59 -15.08 -12.88 10.35
N THR A 60 -16.37 -13.18 10.38
CA THR A 60 -17.42 -12.22 10.63
C THR A 60 -17.26 -11.71 12.06
N ILE A 61 -16.24 -10.88 12.34
CA ILE A 61 -16.28 -9.97 13.48
C ILE A 61 -17.41 -9.02 13.11
N THR A 62 -18.60 -9.39 13.57
CA THR A 62 -19.84 -8.72 13.22
C THR A 62 -19.89 -7.46 14.06
N PHE A 63 -19.17 -6.42 13.63
CA PHE A 63 -19.11 -5.16 14.36
C PHE A 63 -20.50 -4.52 14.33
N LYS A 64 -21.26 -4.64 15.42
CA LYS A 64 -22.65 -4.17 15.53
C LYS A 64 -23.59 -4.64 14.39
N GLY A 65 -23.35 -5.82 13.81
CA GLY A 65 -24.14 -6.32 12.68
C GLY A 65 -23.53 -6.05 11.30
N LEU A 66 -22.44 -5.29 11.24
CA LEU A 66 -21.77 -4.97 9.98
C LEU A 66 -20.89 -6.12 9.53
N LYS A 67 -20.80 -6.30 8.21
CA LYS A 67 -20.05 -7.37 7.56
C LYS A 67 -19.27 -6.82 6.38
N ALA A 68 -17.99 -7.17 6.34
CA ALA A 68 -17.16 -6.91 5.18
C ALA A 68 -17.70 -7.67 3.95
N GLY A 69 -17.71 -7.02 2.79
CA GLY A 69 -18.23 -7.53 1.53
C GLY A 69 -19.75 -7.40 1.35
N GLU A 70 -20.50 -7.07 2.41
CA GLU A 70 -21.97 -6.94 2.37
C GLU A 70 -22.45 -5.55 2.79
N SER A 71 -21.88 -4.98 3.85
CA SER A 71 -22.36 -3.71 4.40
C SER A 71 -22.03 -2.52 3.50
N THR A 72 -23.05 -1.74 3.21
CA THR A 72 -22.94 -0.47 2.47
C THR A 72 -22.48 0.66 3.38
N MET A 73 -22.14 1.81 2.80
CA MET A 73 -21.82 3.01 3.57
C MET A 73 -22.99 3.47 4.44
N ASP A 74 -24.23 3.33 3.96
CA ASP A 74 -25.43 3.70 4.71
C ASP A 74 -25.63 2.77 5.92
N ASP A 75 -25.46 1.45 5.75
CA ASP A 75 -25.53 0.49 6.86
C ASP A 75 -24.53 0.83 7.96
N VAL A 76 -23.31 1.20 7.58
CA VAL A 76 -22.26 1.57 8.53
C VAL A 76 -22.60 2.87 9.23
N GLN A 77 -23.11 3.89 8.52
CA GLN A 77 -23.52 5.15 9.14
C GLN A 77 -24.68 4.98 10.11
N ASP A 78 -25.63 4.09 9.80
CA ASP A 78 -26.74 3.78 10.69
C ASP A 78 -26.27 3.13 12.00
N LYS A 79 -25.20 2.33 11.97
CA LYS A 79 -24.65 1.63 13.15
C LYS A 79 -23.60 2.42 13.92
N LEU A 80 -22.78 3.20 13.23
CA LEU A 80 -21.61 3.88 13.80
C LEU A 80 -21.78 5.40 13.87
N GLY A 81 -22.81 5.95 13.23
CA GLY A 81 -22.96 7.37 13.03
C GLY A 81 -22.07 7.89 11.88
N ARG A 82 -21.90 9.20 11.83
CA ARG A 82 -21.04 9.84 10.82
C ARG A 82 -19.57 9.55 11.08
N SER A 83 -18.79 9.43 10.01
CA SER A 83 -17.34 9.35 10.14
C SER A 83 -16.78 10.63 10.76
N ILE A 84 -15.72 10.47 11.55
CA ILE A 84 -14.95 11.59 12.14
C ILE A 84 -13.89 12.13 11.17
N GLY A 85 -13.64 11.40 10.08
CA GLY A 85 -12.73 11.78 9.00
C GLY A 85 -12.62 10.67 7.96
N ASN A 86 -11.95 10.95 6.85
CA ASN A 86 -11.62 9.97 5.83
C ASN A 86 -10.28 10.31 5.15
N ASP A 87 -9.63 9.27 4.63
CA ASP A 87 -8.44 9.34 3.77
C ASP A 87 -8.64 8.39 2.58
N GLY A 88 -8.99 8.97 1.42
CA GLY A 88 -9.43 8.22 0.25
C GLY A 88 -10.63 7.31 0.56
N ASP A 89 -10.43 6.00 0.37
CA ASP A 89 -11.40 4.94 0.60
C ASP A 89 -11.51 4.50 2.07
N THR A 90 -10.68 5.07 2.95
CA THR A 90 -10.62 4.72 4.38
C THR A 90 -11.37 5.73 5.22
N TYR A 91 -12.33 5.27 6.02
CA TYR A 91 -13.18 6.10 6.86
C TYR A 91 -12.97 5.75 8.33
N TYR A 92 -12.89 6.79 9.15
CA TYR A 92 -12.62 6.68 10.58
C TYR A 92 -13.90 6.98 11.35
N TYR A 93 -14.21 6.17 12.36
CA TYR A 93 -15.40 6.30 13.20
C TYR A 93 -15.00 6.32 14.67
N ASN A 94 -15.83 6.96 15.50
CA ASN A 94 -15.59 7.02 16.93
C ASN A 94 -15.64 5.61 17.55
N SER A 95 -14.61 5.26 18.32
CA SER A 95 -14.50 4.00 19.06
C SER A 95 -14.77 4.13 20.56
N GLY A 96 -14.86 5.36 21.07
CA GLY A 96 -14.86 5.66 22.50
C GLY A 96 -13.45 5.74 23.12
N TYR A 97 -12.38 5.51 22.35
CA TYR A 97 -10.99 5.66 22.79
C TYR A 97 -10.35 6.86 22.09
N GLU A 98 -9.68 7.71 22.87
CA GLU A 98 -9.23 9.06 22.45
C GLU A 98 -8.31 9.06 21.22
N ASN A 99 -7.51 8.00 21.03
CA ASN A 99 -6.48 7.96 19.98
C ASN A 99 -6.64 6.79 18.99
N ASP A 100 -7.68 5.97 19.12
CA ASP A 100 -7.80 4.73 18.36
C ASP A 100 -9.17 4.62 17.70
N PRO A 101 -9.39 5.16 16.49
CA PRO A 101 -10.69 5.10 15.82
C PRO A 101 -11.00 3.71 15.29
N ASN A 102 -12.30 3.43 15.15
CA ASN A 102 -12.78 2.35 14.30
C ASN A 102 -12.48 2.71 12.84
N VAL A 103 -12.15 1.72 12.01
CA VAL A 103 -11.75 1.96 10.61
C VAL A 103 -12.61 1.13 9.68
N VAL A 104 -13.14 1.73 8.63
CA VAL A 104 -13.85 1.05 7.55
C VAL A 104 -13.24 1.44 6.22
N VAL A 105 -12.85 0.47 5.40
CA VAL A 105 -12.38 0.73 4.03
C VAL A 105 -13.48 0.33 3.07
N TYR A 106 -13.88 1.24 2.20
CA TYR A 106 -14.89 1.00 1.18
C TYR A 106 -14.24 0.74 -0.17
N LYS A 107 -14.89 -0.07 -0.99
CA LYS A 107 -14.61 -0.17 -2.41
C LYS A 107 -15.92 -0.33 -3.14
N ASP A 108 -16.14 0.49 -4.16
CA ASP A 108 -17.39 0.49 -4.94
C ASP A 108 -18.65 0.64 -4.06
N GLY A 109 -18.53 1.43 -2.98
CA GLY A 109 -19.63 1.69 -2.02
C GLY A 109 -19.89 0.59 -0.99
N ILE A 110 -19.12 -0.50 -1.02
CA ILE A 110 -19.25 -1.65 -0.10
C ILE A 110 -18.04 -1.70 0.83
N ALA A 111 -18.29 -1.88 2.13
CA ALA A 111 -17.25 -2.02 3.14
C ALA A 111 -16.45 -3.31 2.87
N GLN A 112 -15.19 -3.20 2.48
CA GLN A 112 -14.29 -4.33 2.24
C GLN A 112 -13.55 -4.75 3.50
N TYR A 113 -13.33 -3.81 4.40
CA TYR A 113 -12.61 -4.03 5.64
C TYR A 113 -13.27 -3.23 6.76
N ILE A 114 -13.42 -3.86 7.92
CA ILE A 114 -13.98 -3.25 9.12
C ILE A 114 -13.09 -3.63 10.29
N LYS A 115 -12.51 -2.62 10.95
CA LYS A 115 -11.72 -2.73 12.17
C LYS A 115 -12.48 -2.08 13.31
N GLU A 116 -12.85 -2.90 14.29
CA GLU A 116 -13.36 -2.44 15.57
C GLU A 116 -12.23 -2.36 16.60
N VAL A 117 -12.18 -1.27 17.36
CA VAL A 117 -11.34 -1.13 18.54
C VAL A 117 -12.16 -1.55 19.76
N VAL A 118 -11.79 -2.67 20.38
CA VAL A 118 -12.40 -3.20 21.60
C VAL A 118 -11.40 -3.14 22.76
N SER A 119 -11.87 -2.82 23.97
CA SER A 119 -11.06 -2.98 25.17
C SER A 119 -10.96 -4.46 25.53
N LEU A 120 -9.73 -4.97 25.61
CA LEU A 120 -9.45 -6.23 26.30
C LEU A 120 -9.51 -5.94 27.80
N LYS A 121 -10.63 -6.25 28.44
CA LYS A 121 -10.73 -6.28 29.90
C LYS A 121 -10.24 -7.62 30.42
#